data_AF-A0A401TL58-F1
#
_entry.id   AF-A0A401TL58-F1
#
_cell.length_a   1.000
_cell.length_b   1.000
_cell.length_c   1.000
_cell.angle_alpha   90.00
_cell.angle_beta   90.00
_cell.angle_gamma   90.00
#
_symmetry.space_group_name_H-M   'P 1'
#
loop_
_entity.id
_entity.type
_entity.pdbx_description
1 polymer ?
#
loop_
_entity_poly.entity_id
_entity_poly.type
_entity_poly.pdbx_seq_one_letter_code
_entity_poly.pdbx_strand_id
1 'polypeptide(L)' 'MELTFLGTGSAYPSPSRGASAVALRYEGECWLFDCGEGTQTQFMRSQLKA' A
#
# COMPACT_ATOMS: atom_id res chain seq x y z
N MET A 1 -13.54 7.78 -4.58
CA MET A 1 -12.28 7.36 -5.21
C MET A 1 -11.15 7.92 -4.38
N GLU A 2 -10.31 7.06 -3.80
CA GLU A 2 -9.21 7.46 -2.91
C GLU A 2 -8.00 6.55 -3.13
N LEU A 3 -6.81 7.14 -3.15
CA LEU A 3 -5.54 6.42 -3.29
C LEU A 3 -4.76 6.49 -1.97
N THR A 4 -4.29 5.34 -1.50
CA THR A 4 -3.40 5.21 -0.35
C THR A 4 -2.09 4.59 -0.79
N PHE A 5 -0.99 5.33 -0.66
CA PHE A 5 0.34 4.82 -0.90
C PHE A 5 0.83 4.00 0.29
N LEU A 6 0.92 2.69 0.13
CA LEU A 6 1.46 1.79 1.16
C LEU A 6 2.99 1.69 1.06
N GLY A 7 3.53 1.87 -0.15
CA GLY A 7 4.96 2.10 -0.38
C GLY A 7 5.24 2.82 -1.69
N THR A 8 6.40 3.48 -1.75
CA THR A 8 6.82 4.38 -2.84
C THR A 8 8.31 4.24 -3.17
N GLY A 9 8.99 3.23 -2.61
CA GLY A 9 10.38 2.92 -2.88
C GLY A 9 10.55 2.13 -4.17
N SER A 10 11.68 2.33 -4.84
CA SER A 10 12.10 1.55 -6.01
C SER A 10 13.06 0.43 -5.59
N ALA A 11 13.03 -0.68 -6.33
CA ALA A 11 13.85 -1.89 -6.16
C ALA A 11 13.64 -2.66 -4.84
N TYR A 12 13.83 -2.03 -3.68
CA TYR A 12 13.74 -2.69 -2.36
C TYR A 12 13.18 -1.73 -1.29
N PRO A 13 12.56 -2.25 -0.21
CA PRO A 13 12.05 -1.42 0.87
C PRO A 13 13.20 -0.84 1.72
N SER A 14 12.95 0.32 2.32
CA SER A 14 13.84 1.00 3.26
C SER A 14 13.05 1.48 4.49
N PRO A 15 13.72 1.87 5.58
CA PRO A 15 13.03 2.39 6.76
C PRO A 15 12.15 3.62 6.50
N SER A 16 12.48 4.44 5.50
CA SER A 16 11.72 5.65 5.16
C SER A 16 10.67 5.43 4.06
N ARG A 17 10.82 4.40 3.22
CA ARG A 17 9.91 4.08 2.11
C ARG A 17 9.79 2.57 1.93
N GLY A 18 8.56 2.04 2.06
CA GLY A 18 8.25 0.65 1.70
C GLY A 18 8.35 0.40 0.19
N ALA A 19 8.42 -0.88 -0.20
CA ALA A 19 8.40 -1.32 -1.59
C ALA A 19 7.07 -0.96 -2.29
N SER A 20 7.05 -0.95 -3.63
CA SER A 20 5.87 -0.53 -4.42
C SER A 20 4.58 -1.24 -3.96
N ALA A 21 3.58 -0.43 -3.56
CA ALA A 21 2.21 -0.86 -3.29
C ALA A 21 1.28 0.36 -3.15
N VAL A 22 0.16 0.35 -3.86
CA VAL A 22 -0.87 1.40 -3.79
C VAL A 22 -2.24 0.74 -3.68
N ALA A 23 -3.05 1.20 -2.71
CA ALA A 23 -4.44 0.79 -2.59
C ALA A 23 -5.37 1.86 -3.19
N LEU A 24 -6.31 1.42 -4.04
CA LEU A 24 -7.42 2.23 -4.56
C LEU A 24 -8.69 1.82 -3.83
N ARG A 25 -9.36 2.78 -3.19
CA ARG A 25 -10.71 2.61 -2.68
C ARG A 25 -11.72 3.26 -3.62
N TYR A 26 -12.59 2.46 -4.21
CA TYR A 26 -13.61 2.89 -5.16
C TYR A 26 -14.90 2.08 -4.94
N GLU A 27 -16.03 2.78 -4.81
CA GLU A 27 -17.35 2.16 -4.63
C GLU A 27 -17.43 1.11 -3.50
N GLY A 28 -16.70 1.34 -2.39
CA GLY A 28 -16.68 0.44 -1.24
C GLY A 28 -15.67 -0.70 -1.36
N GLU A 29 -15.15 -0.95 -2.56
CA GLU A 29 -14.13 -1.96 -2.83
C GLU A 29 -12.72 -1.40 -2.61
N CYS A 30 -11.80 -2.26 -2.18
CA CYS A 30 -10.39 -1.95 -1.99
C CYS A 30 -9.53 -2.81 -2.92
N TRP A 31 -8.88 -2.17 -3.90
CA TRP A 31 -8.04 -2.84 -4.89
C TRP A 31 -6.58 -2.53 -4.60
N LEU A 32 -5.74 -3.56 -4.58
CA LEU A 32 -4.31 -3.42 -4.36
C LEU A 32 -3.55 -3.54 -5.67
N PHE A 33 -2.73 -2.54 -5.98
CA PHE A 33 -1.82 -2.50 -7.12
C PHE A 33 -0.39 -2.63 -6.60
N ASP A 34 0.34 -3.62 -7.13
CA ASP A 34 1.59 -4.18 -6.59
C ASP A 34 1.47 -4.72 -5.14
N CYS A 35 2.44 -5.53 -4.74
CA CYS A 35 2.52 -6.07 -3.39
C CYS A 35 3.98 -6.39 -3.03
N GLY A 36 4.82 -5.35 -3.02
CA GLY A 36 6.21 -5.50 -2.59
C GLY A 36 6.34 -5.99 -1.14
N GLU A 37 7.55 -6.43 -0.76
CA GLU A 37 7.83 -6.92 0.59
C GLU A 37 7.38 -5.91 1.66
N GLY A 38 6.69 -6.40 2.68
CA GLY A 38 6.19 -5.59 3.81
C GLY A 38 4.89 -4.84 3.55
N THR A 39 4.26 -4.97 2.37
CA THR A 39 2.96 -4.33 2.07
C THR A 39 1.89 -4.65 3.11
N GLN A 40 1.81 -5.89 3.60
CA GLN A 40 0.91 -6.29 4.68
C GLN A 40 1.12 -5.48 5.97
N THR A 41 2.38 -5.20 6.33
CA THR A 41 2.73 -4.40 7.51
C THR A 41 2.31 -2.95 7.33
N GLN A 42 2.51 -2.41 6.12
CA GLN A 42 2.07 -1.06 5.77
C GLN A 42 0.54 -0.95 5.74
N PHE A 43 -0.15 -1.99 5.26
CA PHE A 43 -1.60 -2.09 5.28
C PHE A 43 -2.12 -2.07 6.73
N MET A 44 -1.56 -2.91 7.62
CA MET A 44 -1.93 -2.94 9.04
C MET A 44 -1.71 -1.61 9.77
N ARG A 45 -0.75 -0.79 9.32
CA ARG A 45 -0.46 0.55 9.87
C ARG A 45 -1.33 1.65 9.27
N SER A 46 -2.02 1.37 8.16
CA SER A 46 -2.85 2.33 7.45
C SER A 46 -4.25 2.42 8.05
N GLN A 47 -5.07 3.34 7.55
CA GLN A 47 -6.49 3.45 7.88
C GLN A 47 -7.38 2.60 6.95
N LEU A 48 -6.79 1.78 6.08
CA LEU A 48 -7.54 0.88 5.23
C LEU A 48 -8.21 -0.21 6.07
N LYS A 49 -9.43 -0.58 5.69
CA LYS A 49 -10.16 -1.70 6.26
C LYS A 49 -10.46 -2.67 5.11
N ALA A 50 -10.24 -3.96 5.37
CA ALA A 50 -10.69 -5.04 4.51
C ALA A 50 -12.16 -5.35 4.80
#